data_AF-A0A0M7LZN0-F1
#
_entry.id   AF-A0A0M7LZN0-F1
#
_cell.length_a   1.000
_cell.length_b   1.000
_cell.length_c   1.000
_cell.angle_alpha   90.00
_cell.angle_beta   90.00
_cell.angle_gamma   90.00
#
_symmetry.space_group_name_H-M   'P 1'
#
loop_
_entity.id
_entity.type
_entity.pdbx_description
1 polymer ?
#
loop_
_entity_poly.entity_id
_entity_poly.type
_entity_poly.pdbx_seq_one_letter_code
_entity_poly.pdbx_strand_id
1 'polypeptide(L)'
;MNLARLAVALVREFGGVLEHPAGSTLWPAQMLPLPGGARDQYGGWTFAAPQMWWGHKAEKATWFYIVGVAPAEMPPVPLVLGDATHVVQSRKRQDYRPHITKAEREHTPPQLAVWLVEVARRCRIEKRIAA
;
A
#
# COMPACT_ATOMS: atom_id res chain seq x y z
N MET A 1 -5.98 5.45 16.52
CA MET A 1 -4.53 5.38 16.19
C MET A 1 -3.87 4.03 16.58
N ASN A 2 -4.63 3.01 16.99
CA ASN A 2 -4.05 1.71 17.38
C ASN A 2 -4.11 0.65 16.25
N LEU A 3 -5.14 0.71 15.40
CA LEU A 3 -5.38 -0.31 14.35
C LEU A 3 -4.24 -0.42 13.32
N ALA A 4 -3.70 0.71 12.85
CA ALA A 4 -2.60 0.67 11.87
C ALA A 4 -1.30 0.06 12.43
N ARG A 5 -1.00 0.32 13.72
CA ARG A 5 0.15 -0.28 14.40
C ARG A 5 -0.07 -1.77 14.64
N LEU A 6 -1.28 -2.16 15.05
CA LEU A 6 -1.68 -3.55 15.13
C LEU A 6 -1.52 -4.25 13.77
N ALA A 7 -1.97 -3.63 12.68
CA ALA A 7 -1.84 -4.20 11.34
C ALA A 7 -0.36 -4.40 10.92
N VAL A 8 0.54 -3.47 11.26
CA VAL A 8 1.99 -3.67 11.09
C VAL A 8 2.48 -4.89 11.88
N ALA A 9 2.09 -5.02 13.14
CA ALA A 9 2.49 -6.16 13.97
C ALA A 9 1.97 -7.49 13.38
N LEU A 10 0.73 -7.52 12.91
CA LEU A 10 0.14 -8.71 12.27
C LEU A 10 0.86 -9.08 10.97
N VAL A 11 1.19 -8.11 10.11
CA VAL A 11 1.95 -8.37 8.88
C VAL A 11 3.37 -8.87 9.18
N ARG A 12 4.01 -8.36 10.24
CA ARG A 12 5.32 -8.85 10.69
C ARG A 12 5.27 -10.28 11.23
N GLU A 13 4.23 -10.58 12.00
CA GLU A 13 4.06 -11.89 12.65
C GLU A 13 3.64 -12.98 11.69
N PHE A 14 2.74 -12.69 10.75
CA PHE A 14 2.10 -13.68 9.89
C PHE A 14 2.53 -13.60 8.42
N GLY A 15 3.32 -12.60 8.05
CA GLY A 15 3.48 -12.20 6.66
C GLY A 15 2.24 -11.49 6.13
N GLY A 16 2.35 -10.93 4.93
CA GLY A 16 1.24 -10.27 4.24
C GLY A 16 1.61 -8.89 3.70
N VAL A 17 0.59 -8.06 3.51
CA VAL A 17 0.70 -6.71 2.97
C VAL A 17 -0.17 -5.73 3.76
N LEU A 18 0.39 -4.56 4.07
CA LEU A 18 -0.31 -3.42 4.63
C LEU A 18 -0.36 -2.29 3.60
N GLU A 19 -1.55 -1.87 3.21
CA GLU A 19 -1.78 -0.67 2.40
C GLU A 19 -1.92 0.57 3.29
N HIS A 20 -1.22 1.65 2.95
CA HIS A 20 -1.39 2.93 3.64
C HIS A 20 -1.01 4.12 2.74
N PRO A 21 -1.64 5.30 2.90
CA PRO A 21 -1.20 6.53 2.23
C PRO A 21 0.30 6.84 2.41
N ALA A 22 0.97 7.22 1.33
CA ALA A 22 2.41 7.54 1.31
C ALA A 22 2.79 8.71 2.24
N GLY A 23 1.90 9.69 2.42
CA GLY A 23 2.10 10.83 3.31
C GLY A 23 1.80 10.57 4.78
N SER A 24 1.63 9.32 5.18
CA SER A 24 1.29 8.94 6.56
C SER A 24 2.48 9.03 7.51
N THR A 25 2.19 9.38 8.77
CA THR A 25 3.16 9.29 9.87
C THR A 25 3.45 7.86 10.32
N LEU A 26 2.75 6.85 9.78
CA LEU A 26 2.91 5.45 10.18
C LEU A 26 4.32 4.90 9.94
N TRP A 27 4.92 5.19 8.77
CA TRP A 27 6.25 4.71 8.41
C TRP A 27 7.32 5.14 9.43
N PRO A 28 7.48 6.45 9.71
CA PRO A 28 8.43 6.87 10.74
C PRO A 28 8.03 6.38 12.13
N ALA A 29 6.73 6.33 12.46
CA ALA A 29 6.26 5.89 13.78
C ALA A 29 6.45 4.38 14.05
N GLN A 30 6.63 3.55 13.02
CA GLN A 30 6.83 2.10 13.15
C GLN A 30 8.19 1.64 12.61
N MET A 31 9.05 2.61 12.25
CA MET A 31 10.38 2.40 11.67
C MET A 31 10.32 1.45 10.47
N LEU A 32 9.34 1.65 9.59
CA LEU A 32 9.19 0.85 8.38
C LEU A 32 10.22 1.27 7.33
N PRO A 33 10.73 0.33 6.50
CA PRO A 33 11.69 0.66 5.46
C PRO A 33 11.05 1.59 4.43
N LEU A 34 11.79 2.59 3.95
CA LEU A 34 11.31 3.47 2.88
C LEU A 34 11.28 2.72 1.54
N PRO A 35 10.45 3.16 0.57
CA PRO A 35 10.52 2.62 -0.79
C PRO A 35 11.94 2.68 -1.36
N GLY A 36 12.42 1.57 -1.94
CA GLY A 36 13.79 1.44 -2.44
C GLY A 36 14.87 1.24 -1.37
N GLY A 37 14.50 1.25 -0.08
CA GLY A 37 15.40 0.96 1.03
C GLY A 37 15.69 -0.53 1.22
N ALA A 38 16.59 -0.83 2.15
CA ALA A 38 16.87 -2.21 2.57
C ALA A 38 15.67 -2.83 3.30
N ARG A 39 15.64 -4.16 3.36
CA ARG A 39 14.65 -4.88 4.19
C ARG A 39 14.87 -4.59 5.67
N ASP A 40 13.79 -4.62 6.45
CA ASP A 40 13.89 -4.54 7.90
C ASP A 40 14.19 -5.90 8.56
N GLN A 41 14.31 -5.93 9.89
CA GLN A 41 14.61 -7.14 10.67
C GLN A 41 13.56 -8.27 10.53
N TYR A 42 12.37 -7.96 10.02
CA TYR A 42 11.32 -8.94 9.76
C TYR A 42 11.34 -9.42 8.30
N GLY A 43 12.35 -8.99 7.52
CA GLY A 43 12.43 -9.20 6.08
C GLY A 43 11.46 -8.31 5.29
N GLY A 44 10.80 -7.36 5.96
CA GLY A 44 9.79 -6.49 5.38
C GLY A 44 10.41 -5.45 4.44
N TRP A 45 9.66 -5.04 3.42
CA TRP A 45 10.06 -4.03 2.45
C TRP A 45 8.86 -3.21 2.00
N THR A 46 9.13 -2.05 1.39
CA THR A 46 8.06 -1.15 0.94
C THR A 46 8.01 -1.06 -0.58
N PHE A 47 6.84 -1.36 -1.13
CA PHE A 47 6.48 -1.09 -2.52
C PHE A 47 5.68 0.22 -2.58
N ALA A 48 6.06 1.14 -3.47
CA ALA A 48 5.35 2.39 -3.69
C ALA A 48 4.67 2.36 -5.06
N ALA A 49 3.35 2.56 -5.06
CA ALA A 49 2.58 2.68 -6.30
C ALA A 49 1.31 3.50 -6.07
N PRO A 50 0.89 4.31 -7.05
CA PRO A 50 -0.34 5.07 -6.97
C PRO A 50 -1.55 4.14 -7.19
N GLN A 51 -2.65 4.33 -6.43
CA GLN A 51 -3.84 3.47 -6.61
C GLN A 51 -4.50 3.64 -7.99
N MET A 52 -4.18 4.69 -8.74
CA MET A 52 -4.68 4.87 -10.12
C MET A 52 -4.31 3.71 -11.05
N TRP A 53 -3.21 3.01 -10.77
CA TRP A 53 -2.79 1.83 -11.53
C TRP A 53 -3.85 0.72 -11.49
N TRP A 54 -4.63 0.64 -10.41
CA TRP A 54 -5.73 -0.30 -10.26
C TRP A 54 -7.12 0.33 -10.53
N GLY A 55 -7.16 1.46 -11.23
CA GLY A 55 -8.41 2.10 -11.65
C GLY A 55 -8.97 3.16 -10.69
N HIS A 56 -8.21 3.61 -9.69
CA HIS A 56 -8.61 4.76 -8.90
C HIS A 56 -8.60 6.05 -9.75
N LYS A 57 -9.61 6.91 -9.61
CA LYS A 57 -9.75 8.13 -10.43
C LYS A 57 -8.67 9.18 -10.15
N ALA A 58 -8.23 9.26 -8.89
CA ALA A 58 -7.12 10.11 -8.46
C ALA A 58 -5.83 9.30 -8.30
N GLU A 59 -4.68 9.97 -8.37
CA GLU A 59 -3.36 9.33 -8.26
C GLU A 59 -3.26 8.48 -6.99
N LYS A 60 -3.61 9.08 -5.84
CA LYS A 60 -3.66 8.43 -4.51
C LYS A 60 -2.38 7.63 -4.26
N ALA A 61 -1.29 8.38 -4.07
CA ALA A 61 0.03 7.83 -3.75
C ALA A 61 -0.04 6.97 -2.47
N THR A 62 0.28 5.69 -2.63
CA THR A 62 0.12 4.67 -1.60
C THR A 62 1.41 3.87 -1.46
N TRP A 63 1.72 3.50 -0.23
CA TRP A 63 2.79 2.58 0.11
C TRP A 63 2.22 1.27 0.64
N PHE A 64 2.91 0.20 0.30
CA PHE A 64 2.58 -1.16 0.66
C PHE A 64 3.75 -1.75 1.44
N TYR A 65 3.59 -1.97 2.74
CA TYR A 65 4.59 -2.69 3.54
C TYR A 65 4.32 -4.19 3.43
N ILE A 66 5.31 -4.95 2.96
CA ILE A 66 5.16 -6.35 2.55
C ILE A 66 6.18 -7.21 3.30
N VAL A 67 5.72 -8.32 3.89
CA VAL A 67 6.56 -9.31 4.59
C VAL A 67 6.24 -10.71 4.05
N GLY A 68 7.27 -11.51 3.78
CA GLY A 68 7.13 -12.92 3.39
C GLY A 68 7.08 -13.20 1.87
N VAL A 69 7.30 -12.20 1.02
CA VAL A 69 7.46 -12.41 -0.44
C VAL A 69 8.54 -11.51 -1.00
N ALA A 70 9.33 -12.00 -1.95
CA ALA A 70 10.36 -11.19 -2.61
C ALA A 70 9.77 -10.31 -3.74
N PRO A 71 10.38 -9.15 -4.05
CA PRO A 71 9.96 -8.31 -5.17
C PRO A 71 9.80 -9.06 -6.50
N ALA A 72 10.70 -10.00 -6.78
CA ALA A 72 10.67 -10.80 -8.01
C ALA A 72 9.48 -11.77 -8.09
N GLU A 73 8.84 -12.08 -6.96
CA GLU A 73 7.72 -13.02 -6.86
C GLU A 73 6.37 -12.30 -6.73
N MET A 74 6.36 -10.97 -6.83
CA MET A 74 5.14 -10.18 -6.73
C MET A 74 4.16 -10.50 -7.87
N PRO A 75 2.84 -10.44 -7.63
CA PRO A 75 1.87 -10.50 -8.70
C PRO A 75 2.04 -9.32 -9.65
N PRO A 76 1.66 -9.49 -10.93
CA PRO A 76 1.72 -8.41 -11.91
C PRO A 76 1.04 -7.14 -11.39
N VAL A 77 1.70 -6.00 -11.63
CA VAL A 77 1.17 -4.68 -11.30
C VAL A 77 0.71 -4.03 -12.61
N PRO A 78 -0.56 -3.59 -12.71
CA PRO A 78 -1.08 -2.93 -13.90
C PRO A 78 -0.53 -1.51 -14.01
N LEU A 79 0.69 -1.36 -14.53
CA LEU A 79 1.28 -0.04 -14.74
C LEU A 79 0.44 0.76 -15.73
N VAL A 80 -0.05 1.92 -15.28
CA VAL A 80 -0.79 2.87 -16.11
C VAL A 80 0.07 4.12 -16.30
N LEU A 81 0.36 4.45 -17.56
CA LEU A 81 1.05 5.68 -17.95
C LEU A 81 0.05 6.84 -18.07
N GLY A 82 0.50 8.05 -17.76
CA GLY A 82 -0.30 9.26 -17.83
C GLY A 82 -0.78 9.76 -16.47
N ASP A 83 -1.60 10.80 -16.50
CA ASP A 83 -2.07 11.50 -15.32
C ASP A 83 -3.41 10.97 -14.81
N ALA A 84 -3.59 11.02 -13.49
CA ALA A 84 -4.89 10.78 -12.89
C ALA A 84 -5.94 11.80 -13.38
N THR A 85 -7.16 11.32 -13.62
CA THR A 85 -8.25 12.15 -14.16
C THR A 85 -8.85 13.09 -13.10
N HIS A 86 -8.75 12.72 -11.82
CA HIS A 86 -9.30 13.46 -10.69
C HIS A 86 -8.23 13.72 -9.62
N VAL A 87 -8.58 14.56 -8.65
CA VAL A 87 -7.68 14.90 -7.54
C VAL A 87 -8.34 14.67 -6.19
N VAL A 88 -7.50 14.34 -5.20
CA VAL A 88 -7.88 14.31 -3.78
C VAL A 88 -7.61 15.71 -3.22
N GLN A 89 -8.67 16.50 -3.00
CA GLN A 89 -8.53 17.84 -2.43
C GLN A 89 -9.62 18.11 -1.39
N SER A 90 -9.24 18.81 -0.32
CA SER A 90 -10.15 19.22 0.76
C SER A 90 -10.96 20.49 0.44
N ARG A 91 -10.53 21.29 -0.54
CA ARG A 91 -11.19 22.54 -0.95
C ARG A 91 -11.22 22.66 -2.48
N LYS A 92 -12.38 22.98 -3.05
CA LYS A 92 -12.55 23.20 -4.50
C LYS A 92 -11.69 24.38 -4.95
N ARG A 93 -10.88 24.17 -5.99
CA ARG A 93 -10.22 25.24 -6.74
C ARG A 93 -10.91 25.37 -8.10
N GLN A 94 -11.20 26.59 -8.52
CA GLN A 94 -11.52 26.84 -9.93
C GLN A 94 -10.24 26.60 -10.75
N ASP A 95 -10.39 26.08 -11.98
CA ASP A 95 -9.32 25.76 -12.93
C ASP A 95 -8.40 24.60 -12.54
N TYR A 96 -8.96 23.55 -11.94
CA TYR A 96 -8.23 22.33 -11.64
C TYR A 96 -9.02 21.07 -12.00
N ARG A 97 -8.32 19.92 -12.02
CA ARG A 97 -8.94 18.61 -12.30
C ARG A 97 -10.17 18.36 -11.40
N PRO A 98 -11.19 17.63 -11.87
CA PRO A 98 -12.37 17.31 -11.06
C PRO A 98 -12.03 16.65 -9.71
N HIS A 99 -12.85 16.95 -8.71
CA HIS A 99 -12.69 16.40 -7.36
C HIS A 99 -13.41 15.05 -7.25
N ILE A 100 -12.76 14.08 -6.61
CA ILE A 100 -13.47 12.86 -6.21
C ILE A 100 -14.44 13.16 -5.05
N THR A 101 -15.53 12.41 -5.01
CA THR A 101 -16.47 12.39 -3.88
C THR A 101 -15.84 11.74 -2.64
N LYS A 102 -16.47 11.94 -1.48
CA LYS A 102 -16.05 11.28 -0.22
C LYS A 102 -16.04 9.75 -0.37
N ALA A 103 -17.09 9.18 -0.97
CA ALA A 103 -17.19 7.75 -1.17
C ALA A 103 -16.06 7.20 -2.06
N GLU A 104 -15.76 7.88 -3.18
CA GLU A 104 -14.66 7.50 -4.05
C GLU A 104 -13.29 7.59 -3.38
N ARG A 105 -13.11 8.54 -2.45
CA ARG A 105 -11.87 8.63 -1.65
C ARG A 105 -11.70 7.43 -0.72
N GLU A 106 -12.77 6.98 -0.10
CA GLU A 106 -12.77 5.90 0.90
C GLU A 106 -12.74 4.51 0.26
N HIS A 107 -13.31 4.34 -0.94
CA HIS A 107 -13.34 3.06 -1.62
C HIS A 107 -11.95 2.64 -2.13
N THR A 108 -11.61 1.39 -1.83
CA THR A 108 -10.51 0.68 -2.46
C THR A 108 -10.96 0.19 -3.85
N PRO A 109 -10.19 0.44 -4.92
CA PRO A 109 -10.51 -0.12 -6.23
C PRO A 109 -10.62 -1.66 -6.16
N PRO A 110 -11.64 -2.29 -6.79
CA PRO A 110 -11.80 -3.74 -6.75
C PRO A 110 -10.55 -4.51 -7.23
N GLN A 111 -9.86 -4.00 -8.26
CA GLN A 111 -8.62 -4.61 -8.75
C GLN A 111 -7.48 -4.53 -7.73
N LEU A 112 -7.40 -3.44 -6.95
CA LEU A 112 -6.42 -3.31 -5.87
C LEU A 112 -6.73 -4.31 -4.75
N ALA A 113 -8.00 -4.49 -4.39
CA ALA A 113 -8.39 -5.48 -3.38
C ALA A 113 -8.00 -6.90 -3.78
N VAL A 114 -8.26 -7.29 -5.04
CA VAL A 114 -7.83 -8.58 -5.59
C VAL A 114 -6.31 -8.72 -5.56
N TRP A 115 -5.59 -7.68 -5.95
CA TRP A 115 -4.12 -7.67 -5.94
C TRP A 115 -3.56 -7.82 -4.52
N LEU A 116 -4.12 -7.12 -3.52
CA LEU A 116 -3.70 -7.24 -2.11
C LEU A 116 -3.88 -8.66 -1.58
N VAL A 117 -5.00 -9.30 -1.90
CA VAL A 117 -5.26 -10.70 -1.53
C VAL A 117 -4.24 -11.63 -2.20
N GLU A 118 -3.91 -11.39 -3.47
CA GLU A 118 -2.91 -12.19 -4.17
C GLU A 118 -1.50 -12.01 -3.60
N VAL A 119 -1.10 -10.78 -3.24
CA VAL A 119 0.17 -10.54 -2.52
C VAL A 119 0.18 -11.33 -1.22
N ALA A 120 -0.88 -11.21 -0.41
CA ALA A 120 -0.99 -11.92 0.87
C ALA A 120 -0.92 -13.45 0.70
N ARG A 121 -1.51 -14.03 -0.35
CA ARG A 121 -1.41 -15.47 -0.65
C ARG A 121 0.00 -15.94 -0.97
N ARG A 122 0.81 -15.07 -1.59
CA ARG A 122 2.20 -15.39 -1.92
C ARG A 122 3.14 -15.26 -0.72
N CYS A 123 2.75 -14.49 0.29
CA CYS A 123 3.55 -14.33 1.50
C CYS A 123 3.70 -15.66 2.25
N ARG A 124 4.94 -16.06 2.47
CA ARG A 124 5.34 -17.21 3.28
C ARG A 124 6.39 -16.74 4.28
N ILE A 125 6.17 -17.08 5.54
CA ILE A 125 7.16 -16.88 6.59
C ILE A 125 7.62 -18.26 7.07
N GLU A 126 8.93 -18.39 7.28
CA GLU A 126 9.44 -19.54 8.01
C GLU A 126 8.92 -19.42 9.44
N LYS A 127 8.18 -20.43 9.91
CA LYS A 127 7.78 -20.48 11.31
C LYS A 127 9.06 -20.54 12.12
N ARG A 128 9.32 -19.50 12.93
CA ARG A 128 10.35 -19.59 13.97
C ARG A 128 9.94 -20.76 14.85
N ILE A 129 10.72 -21.85 14.82
CA ILE A 129 10.61 -22.89 15.83
C ILE A 129 10.94 -22.18 17.14
N ALA A 130 9.96 -22.09 18.03
CA ALA A 130 10.22 -21.57 19.37
C ALA A 130 11.29 -22.47 20.01
N ALA A 131 12.41 -21.87 20.38
CA ALA A 131 13.46 -22.51 21.17
C ALA A 131 12.97 -22.75 22.60
#